data_AF-A0A9E2Y1Y4-F1
#
_entry.id   AF-A0A9E2Y1Y4-F1
#
_cell.length_a   1.000
_cell.length_b   1.000
_cell.length_c   1.000
_cell.angle_alpha   90.00
_cell.angle_beta   90.00
_cell.angle_gamma   90.00
#
_symmetry.space_group_name_H-M   'P 1'
#
loop_
_entity.id
_entity.type
_entity.pdbx_description
1 polymer ?
#
loop_
_entity_poly.entity_id
_entity_poly.type
_entity_poly.pdbx_seq_one_letter_code
_entity_poly.pdbx_strand_id
1 'polypeptide(L)'
;MTEPRVGIYPGTFDPITNGHTDIIRRAARIVDRLVIGVARNDGKGPLFATDERVEIVRDEIAHLENGDAERIEVRAFDTLLMRFAQSVGAKVVIRGLRAVSDFEYEFQMAGMNARLNPEIETVFLMASDRFQFISSRFVKEIGALGGDVSHFVSPRVAVRLLDRLTNNRAKPRRRPAAAD
;
A
#
# COMPACT_ATOMS: atom_id res chain seq x y z
N MET A 1 -30.46 0.41 -12.62
CA MET A 1 -29.10 -0.13 -12.43
C MET A 1 -28.60 0.41 -11.10
N THR A 2 -28.11 -0.45 -10.21
CA THR A 2 -27.51 -0.01 -8.94
C THR A 2 -26.22 0.75 -9.21
N GLU A 3 -25.94 1.81 -8.44
CA GLU A 3 -24.64 2.50 -8.53
C GLU A 3 -23.48 1.53 -8.25
N PRO A 4 -22.35 1.63 -9.00
CA PRO A 4 -21.21 0.76 -8.81
C PRO A 4 -20.59 0.99 -7.43
N ARG A 5 -20.31 -0.09 -6.70
CA ARG A 5 -19.60 -0.03 -5.41
C ARG A 5 -18.14 0.29 -5.67
N VAL A 6 -17.72 1.50 -5.30
CA VAL A 6 -16.31 1.92 -5.38
C VAL A 6 -15.64 1.73 -4.01
N GLY A 7 -14.55 0.96 -3.99
CA GLY A 7 -13.70 0.79 -2.83
C GLY A 7 -12.35 1.50 -2.98
N ILE A 8 -11.75 1.91 -1.87
CA ILE A 8 -10.34 2.32 -1.82
C ILE A 8 -9.53 1.34 -0.98
N TYR A 9 -8.37 0.93 -1.48
CA TYR A 9 -7.31 0.33 -0.66
C TYR A 9 -6.16 1.33 -0.51
N PRO A 10 -6.06 2.07 0.61
CA PRO A 10 -5.04 3.09 0.79
C PRO A 10 -3.77 2.48 1.41
N GLY A 11 -2.61 3.06 1.10
CA GLY A 11 -1.35 2.62 1.68
C GLY A 11 -0.16 3.47 1.23
N THR A 12 0.97 3.31 1.91
CA THR A 12 2.24 3.90 1.44
C THR A 12 2.83 3.08 0.30
N PHE A 13 2.72 1.74 0.31
CA PHE A 13 3.25 0.87 -0.76
C PHE A 13 4.74 1.12 -1.08
N ASP A 14 5.61 1.04 -0.07
CA ASP A 14 7.03 1.39 -0.19
C ASP A 14 7.99 0.22 0.15
N PRO A 15 8.17 -0.76 -0.76
CA PRO A 15 7.37 -0.97 -1.96
C PRO A 15 6.07 -1.75 -1.66
N ILE A 16 5.20 -1.90 -2.67
CA ILE A 16 4.14 -2.93 -2.66
C ILE A 16 4.76 -4.33 -2.45
N THR A 17 4.01 -5.24 -1.83
CA THR A 17 4.48 -6.61 -1.51
C THR A 17 3.44 -7.65 -1.91
N ASN A 18 3.83 -8.93 -1.87
CA ASN A 18 2.91 -10.05 -2.15
C ASN A 18 1.67 -10.01 -1.24
N GLY A 19 1.82 -9.54 0.00
CA GLY A 19 0.69 -9.34 0.92
C GLY A 19 -0.26 -8.22 0.48
N HIS A 20 0.25 -7.12 -0.06
CA HIS A 20 -0.61 -6.06 -0.62
C HIS A 20 -1.36 -6.57 -1.86
N THR A 21 -0.67 -7.28 -2.75
CA THR A 21 -1.26 -7.86 -3.97
C THR A 21 -2.37 -8.87 -3.64
N ASP A 22 -2.22 -9.66 -2.57
CA ASP A 22 -3.28 -10.55 -2.07
C ASP A 22 -4.53 -9.79 -1.62
N ILE A 23 -4.36 -8.71 -0.84
CA ILE A 23 -5.47 -7.86 -0.40
C ILE A 23 -6.15 -7.20 -1.61
N ILE A 24 -5.39 -6.72 -2.59
CA ILE A 24 -5.93 -6.11 -3.83
C ILE A 24 -6.82 -7.10 -4.57
N ARG A 25 -6.34 -8.33 -4.81
CA ARG A 25 -7.10 -9.37 -5.50
C ARG A 25 -8.39 -9.74 -4.76
N ARG A 26 -8.36 -9.75 -3.43
CA ARG A 26 -9.54 -10.07 -2.61
C ARG A 26 -10.51 -8.89 -2.53
N ALA A 27 -10.01 -7.67 -2.45
CA ALA A 27 -10.79 -6.44 -2.51
C ALA A 27 -11.56 -6.33 -3.83
N ALA A 28 -10.92 -6.63 -4.97
CA ALA A 28 -11.55 -6.58 -6.30
C ALA A 28 -12.72 -7.58 -6.50
N ARG A 29 -12.90 -8.53 -5.58
CA ARG A 29 -14.07 -9.44 -5.54
C ARG A 29 -15.26 -8.90 -4.75
N ILE A 30 -15.04 -7.86 -3.94
CA ILE A 30 -16.04 -7.29 -3.02
C ILE A 30 -16.66 -6.03 -3.62
N VAL A 31 -15.89 -5.29 -4.43
CA VAL A 31 -16.29 -4.02 -5.04
C VAL A 31 -16.29 -4.12 -6.57
N ASP A 32 -17.08 -3.26 -7.20
CA ASP A 32 -17.18 -3.21 -8.67
C ASP A 32 -15.99 -2.46 -9.29
N ARG A 33 -15.48 -1.45 -8.58
CA ARG A 33 -14.26 -0.69 -8.92
C ARG A 33 -13.40 -0.49 -7.68
N LEU A 34 -12.10 -0.69 -7.81
CA LEU A 34 -11.13 -0.54 -6.73
C LEU A 34 -10.13 0.57 -7.06
N VAL A 35 -9.94 1.50 -6.13
CA VAL A 35 -8.92 2.55 -6.22
C VAL A 35 -7.80 2.26 -5.22
N ILE A 36 -6.58 2.07 -5.71
CA ILE A 36 -5.39 1.96 -4.88
C ILE A 36 -4.88 3.36 -4.59
N GLY A 37 -5.08 3.80 -3.35
CA GLY A 37 -4.69 5.13 -2.89
C GLY A 37 -3.26 5.14 -2.37
N VAL A 38 -2.32 5.71 -3.13
CA VAL A 38 -0.91 5.83 -2.76
C VAL A 38 -0.70 7.14 -1.99
N ALA A 39 -0.56 7.05 -0.67
CA ALA A 39 -0.41 8.25 0.17
C ALA A 39 0.94 8.95 -0.07
N ARG A 40 0.94 10.27 -0.21
CA ARG A 40 2.13 11.12 -0.05
C ARG A 40 2.44 11.20 1.43
N ASN A 41 3.37 10.37 1.90
CA ASN A 41 3.73 10.27 3.32
C ASN A 41 5.17 10.76 3.52
N ASP A 42 5.39 12.05 3.23
CA ASP A 42 6.71 12.67 3.16
C ASP A 42 7.43 12.66 4.53
N GLY A 43 6.68 12.62 5.65
CA GLY A 43 7.23 12.60 7.01
C GLY A 43 7.92 11.29 7.41
N LYS A 44 7.76 10.19 6.67
CA LYS A 44 8.37 8.88 7.00
C LYS A 44 9.56 8.50 6.12
N GLY A 45 10.00 9.40 5.23
CA GLY A 45 11.15 9.17 4.35
C GLY A 45 11.05 7.87 3.55
N PRO A 46 10.03 7.71 2.68
CA PRO A 46 9.90 6.51 1.87
C PRO A 46 11.12 6.30 0.98
N LEU A 47 11.44 5.03 0.68
CA LEU A 47 12.58 4.65 -0.16
C LEU A 47 12.36 5.09 -1.61
N PHE A 48 11.12 5.00 -2.07
CA PHE A 48 10.65 5.44 -3.37
C PHE A 48 9.84 6.73 -3.26
N ALA A 49 10.07 7.65 -4.20
CA ALA A 49 9.21 8.83 -4.33
C ALA A 49 7.76 8.39 -4.64
N THR A 50 6.79 9.25 -4.37
CA THR A 50 5.37 8.91 -4.56
C THR A 50 5.06 8.46 -5.98
N ASP A 51 5.56 9.16 -6.98
CA ASP A 51 5.31 8.82 -8.38
C ASP A 51 5.91 7.46 -8.72
N GLU A 52 7.10 7.15 -8.20
CA GLU A 52 7.73 5.83 -8.38
C GLU A 52 6.90 4.72 -7.73
N ARG A 53 6.34 4.96 -6.54
CA ARG A 53 5.45 4.00 -5.87
C ARG A 53 4.18 3.78 -6.67
N VAL A 54 3.59 4.85 -7.23
CA VAL A 54 2.44 4.74 -8.12
C VAL A 54 2.78 3.88 -9.33
N GLU A 55 3.91 4.13 -10.00
CA GLU A 55 4.33 3.36 -11.16
C GLU A 55 4.61 1.89 -10.82
N ILE A 56 5.27 1.61 -9.68
CA ILE A 56 5.49 0.24 -9.20
C ILE A 56 4.16 -0.48 -8.95
N VAL A 57 3.19 0.20 -8.32
CA VAL A 57 1.87 -0.38 -8.08
C VAL A 57 1.14 -0.60 -9.40
N ARG A 58 1.14 0.35 -10.35
CA ARG A 58 0.54 0.19 -11.68
C ARG A 58 1.11 -1.00 -12.44
N ASP A 59 2.43 -1.16 -12.43
CA ASP A 59 3.12 -2.30 -13.02
C ASP A 59 2.63 -3.63 -12.42
N GLU A 60 2.49 -3.70 -11.09
CA GLU A 60 1.93 -4.89 -10.42
C GLU A 60 0.46 -5.15 -10.76
N ILE A 61 -0.37 -4.11 -10.87
CA ILE A 61 -1.78 -4.24 -11.28
C ILE A 61 -1.90 -4.75 -12.72
N ALA A 62 -1.07 -4.24 -13.65
CA ALA A 62 -1.09 -4.64 -15.05
C ALA A 62 -0.76 -6.13 -15.27
N HIS A 63 -0.04 -6.74 -14.33
CA HIS A 63 0.34 -8.16 -14.36
C HIS A 63 -0.61 -9.07 -13.56
N LEU A 64 -1.80 -8.60 -13.18
CA LEU A 64 -2.82 -9.44 -12.58
C LEU A 64 -3.47 -10.35 -13.65
N GLU A 65 -3.31 -11.66 -13.49
CA GLU A 65 -3.71 -12.68 -14.48
C GLU A 65 -5.23 -12.91 -14.59
N ASN A 66 -6.05 -12.27 -13.75
CA ASN A 66 -7.48 -12.57 -13.60
C ASN A 66 -8.41 -11.51 -14.21
N GLY A 67 -7.90 -10.59 -15.03
CA GLY A 67 -8.70 -9.54 -15.67
C GLY A 67 -9.16 -8.42 -14.72
N ASP A 68 -8.76 -8.45 -13.44
CA ASP A 68 -9.13 -7.41 -12.47
C ASP A 68 -8.50 -6.05 -12.77
N ALA A 69 -7.42 -6.02 -13.56
CA ALA A 69 -6.67 -4.81 -13.88
C ALA A 69 -7.56 -3.68 -14.44
N GLU A 70 -8.56 -4.00 -15.26
CA GLU A 70 -9.48 -3.01 -15.86
C GLU A 70 -10.36 -2.30 -14.84
N ARG A 71 -10.60 -2.95 -13.69
CA ARG A 71 -11.45 -2.44 -12.60
C ARG A 71 -10.65 -1.78 -11.49
N ILE A 72 -9.32 -1.77 -11.61
CA ILE A 72 -8.40 -1.25 -10.60
C ILE A 72 -7.72 0.01 -11.14
N GLU A 73 -7.84 1.09 -10.38
CA GLU A 73 -7.16 2.34 -10.66
C GLU A 73 -6.13 2.67 -9.58
N VAL A 74 -4.97 3.21 -9.96
CA VAL A 74 -3.94 3.65 -9.01
C VAL A 74 -3.83 5.16 -9.02
N ARG A 75 -4.05 5.80 -7.87
CA ARG A 75 -3.97 7.26 -7.69
C ARG A 75 -3.13 7.62 -6.48
N ALA A 76 -2.28 8.63 -6.63
CA ALA A 76 -1.67 9.31 -5.49
C ALA A 76 -2.69 10.22 -4.80
N PHE A 77 -2.50 10.45 -3.50
CA PHE A 77 -3.23 11.49 -2.76
C PHE A 77 -2.39 12.06 -1.61
N ASP A 78 -2.64 13.31 -1.26
CA ASP A 78 -2.03 14.04 -0.12
C ASP A 78 -3.05 14.73 0.79
N THR A 79 -4.34 14.48 0.56
CA THR A 79 -5.41 14.96 1.43
C THR A 79 -5.74 13.97 2.55
N LEU A 80 -6.68 14.32 3.43
CA LEU A 80 -7.32 13.35 4.31
C LEU A 80 -7.91 12.18 3.51
N LEU A 81 -7.77 10.96 4.03
CA LEU A 81 -8.27 9.75 3.37
C LEU A 81 -9.76 9.84 3.05
N MET A 82 -10.58 10.35 3.97
CA MET A 82 -12.02 10.50 3.75
C MET A 82 -12.36 11.51 2.64
N ARG A 83 -11.55 12.57 2.48
CA ARG A 83 -11.72 13.54 1.37
C ARG A 83 -11.33 12.92 0.04
N PHE A 84 -10.22 12.18 0.01
CA PHE A 84 -9.83 11.41 -1.16
C PHE A 84 -10.91 10.38 -1.54
N ALA A 85 -11.49 9.70 -0.55
CA ALA A 85 -12.57 8.76 -0.76
C ALA A 85 -13.83 9.37 -1.35
N GLN A 86 -14.25 10.53 -0.84
CA GLN A 86 -15.33 11.31 -1.47
C GLN A 86 -14.99 11.69 -2.92
N SER A 87 -13.76 12.14 -3.19
CA SER A 87 -13.36 12.61 -4.52
C SER A 87 -13.39 11.54 -5.62
N VAL A 88 -13.31 10.26 -5.25
CA VAL A 88 -13.39 9.13 -6.20
C VAL A 88 -14.73 8.40 -6.12
N GLY A 89 -15.69 8.89 -5.34
CA GLY A 89 -17.00 8.26 -5.13
C GLY A 89 -16.94 6.96 -4.32
N ALA A 90 -15.89 6.75 -3.53
CA ALA A 90 -15.75 5.55 -2.73
C ALA A 90 -16.71 5.53 -1.54
N LYS A 91 -17.35 4.38 -1.32
CA LYS A 91 -18.21 4.09 -0.17
C LYS A 91 -17.58 3.09 0.80
N VAL A 92 -16.46 2.49 0.41
CA VAL A 92 -15.75 1.49 1.21
C VAL A 92 -14.26 1.83 1.25
N VAL A 93 -13.67 1.83 2.45
CA VAL A 93 -12.24 1.80 2.67
C VAL A 93 -11.85 0.39 3.09
N ILE A 94 -10.98 -0.25 2.33
CA ILE A 94 -10.49 -1.59 2.58
C ILE A 94 -9.13 -1.49 3.28
N ARG A 95 -8.93 -2.28 4.33
CA ARG A 95 -7.67 -2.36 5.07
C ARG A 95 -7.29 -3.82 5.29
N GLY A 96 -5.98 -4.10 5.27
CA GLY A 96 -5.45 -5.43 5.60
C GLY A 96 -5.12 -5.52 7.08
N LEU A 97 -5.49 -6.62 7.75
CA LEU A 97 -5.08 -6.92 9.12
C LEU A 97 -4.18 -8.15 9.15
N ARG A 98 -3.00 -8.05 9.79
CA ARG A 98 -2.07 -9.18 9.89
C ARG A 98 -2.05 -9.79 11.29
N ALA A 99 -1.83 -8.95 12.30
CA ALA A 99 -1.70 -9.35 13.69
C ALA A 99 -2.49 -8.41 14.60
N VAL A 100 -2.61 -8.78 15.89
CA VAL A 100 -3.31 -8.00 16.92
C VAL A 100 -2.75 -6.57 17.03
N SER A 101 -1.44 -6.38 16.82
CA SER A 101 -0.82 -5.05 16.88
C SER A 101 -1.26 -4.10 15.77
N ASP A 102 -1.56 -4.61 14.56
CA ASP A 102 -2.15 -3.78 13.51
C ASP A 102 -3.59 -3.39 13.87
N PHE A 103 -4.32 -4.29 14.53
CA PHE A 103 -5.73 -4.08 14.87
C PHE A 103 -5.95 -2.86 15.76
N GLU A 104 -5.13 -2.62 16.78
CA GLU A 104 -5.31 -1.46 17.66
C GLU A 104 -5.23 -0.13 16.89
N TYR A 105 -4.21 0.01 16.05
CA TYR A 105 -4.03 1.20 15.21
C TYR A 105 -5.19 1.34 14.21
N GLU A 106 -5.56 0.26 13.54
CA GLU A 106 -6.62 0.26 12.53
C GLU A 106 -8.01 0.49 13.15
N PHE A 107 -8.27 -0.02 14.35
CA PHE A 107 -9.50 0.19 15.08
C PHE A 107 -9.70 1.67 15.44
N GLN A 108 -8.64 2.32 15.95
CA GLN A 108 -8.66 3.77 16.20
C GLN A 108 -8.91 4.56 14.91
N MET A 109 -8.18 4.23 13.84
CA MET A 109 -8.34 4.90 12.55
C MET A 109 -9.74 4.74 11.96
N ALA A 110 -10.34 3.55 12.05
CA ALA A 110 -11.72 3.33 11.61
C ALA A 110 -12.72 4.17 12.41
N GLY A 111 -12.58 4.21 13.73
CA GLY A 111 -13.44 5.02 14.60
C GLY A 111 -13.32 6.53 14.36
N MET A 112 -12.14 7.01 13.96
CA MET A 112 -11.92 8.40 13.56
C MET A 112 -12.51 8.69 12.18
N ASN A 113 -12.30 7.80 11.20
CA ASN A 113 -12.83 7.94 9.85
C ASN A 113 -14.37 7.94 9.83
N ALA A 114 -15.01 7.08 10.63
CA ALA A 114 -16.48 7.06 10.76
C ALA A 114 -17.05 8.39 11.31
N ARG A 115 -16.31 9.09 12.19
CA ARG A 115 -16.69 10.43 12.66
C ARG A 115 -16.47 11.50 11.60
N LEU A 116 -15.43 11.38 10.79
CA LEU A 116 -15.12 12.33 9.72
C LEU A 116 -16.08 12.20 8.54
N ASN A 117 -16.52 10.97 8.23
CA ASN A 117 -17.52 10.72 7.21
C ASN A 117 -18.28 9.41 7.48
N PRO A 118 -19.52 9.46 8.00
CA PRO A 118 -20.31 8.27 8.31
C PRO A 118 -20.84 7.55 7.07
N GLU A 119 -20.76 8.15 5.88
CA GLU A 119 -21.22 7.56 4.61
C GLU A 119 -20.20 6.59 3.99
N ILE A 120 -19.05 6.38 4.65
CA ILE A 120 -17.95 5.54 4.15
C ILE A 120 -17.63 4.48 5.21
N GLU A 121 -17.81 3.22 4.83
CA GLU A 121 -17.54 2.08 5.70
C GLU A 121 -16.09 1.63 5.61
N THR A 122 -15.51 1.19 6.74
CA THR A 122 -14.19 0.55 6.74
C THR A 122 -14.34 -0.97 6.85
N VAL A 123 -13.80 -1.69 5.87
CA VAL A 123 -13.81 -3.16 5.79
C VAL A 123 -12.41 -3.69 5.97
N PHE A 124 -12.27 -4.62 6.92
CA PHE A 124 -11.00 -5.30 7.19
C PHE A 124 -10.94 -6.66 6.52
N LEU A 125 -9.86 -6.92 5.79
CA LEU A 125 -9.51 -8.22 5.25
C LEU A 125 -8.33 -8.77 6.04
N MET A 126 -8.52 -9.93 6.67
CA MET A 126 -7.43 -10.67 7.29
C MET A 126 -6.40 -11.06 6.23
N ALA A 127 -5.12 -10.80 6.45
CA ALA A 127 -4.05 -11.25 5.58
C ALA A 127 -4.06 -12.78 5.49
N SER A 128 -3.82 -13.33 4.29
CA SER A 128 -3.69 -14.78 4.13
C SER A 128 -2.50 -15.32 4.92
N ASP A 129 -2.58 -16.55 5.43
CA ASP A 129 -1.56 -17.18 6.29
C ASP A 129 -0.13 -17.07 5.74
N ARG A 130 0.00 -17.17 4.41
CA ARG A 130 1.28 -17.08 3.68
C ARG A 130 1.91 -15.68 3.69
N PHE A 131 1.13 -14.63 3.93
CA PHE A 131 1.56 -13.24 3.79
C PHE A 131 1.44 -12.42 5.07
N GLN A 132 0.86 -12.98 6.14
CA GLN A 132 0.65 -12.27 7.42
C GLN A 132 1.94 -11.67 8.01
N PHE A 133 3.11 -12.27 7.77
CA PHE A 133 4.38 -11.80 8.31
C PHE A 133 5.08 -10.73 7.45
N ILE A 134 4.55 -10.45 6.25
CA ILE A 134 5.22 -9.56 5.30
C ILE A 134 4.96 -8.10 5.69
N SER A 135 6.03 -7.31 5.79
CA SER A 135 5.97 -5.85 5.90
C SER A 135 6.97 -5.22 4.96
N SER A 136 6.60 -4.11 4.28
CA SER A 136 7.55 -3.41 3.41
C SER A 136 8.77 -2.91 4.16
N ARG A 137 8.65 -2.63 5.47
CA ARG A 137 9.78 -2.29 6.35
C ARG A 137 10.80 -3.43 6.39
N PHE A 138 10.37 -4.65 6.73
CA PHE A 138 11.28 -5.79 6.82
C PHE A 138 11.82 -6.19 5.45
N VAL A 139 11.02 -6.09 4.39
CA VAL A 139 11.49 -6.35 3.02
C VAL A 139 12.64 -5.40 2.65
N LYS A 140 12.50 -4.09 2.95
CA LYS A 140 13.58 -3.12 2.73
C LYS A 140 14.82 -3.41 3.57
N GLU A 141 14.64 -3.82 4.82
CA GLU A 141 15.74 -4.15 5.73
C GLU A 141 16.53 -5.39 5.27
N ILE A 142 15.84 -6.47 4.90
CA ILE A 142 16.43 -7.69 4.34
C ILE A 142 17.23 -7.36 3.08
N GLY A 143 16.62 -6.66 2.12
CA GLY A 143 17.31 -6.24 0.90
C GLY A 143 18.51 -5.33 1.18
N ALA A 144 18.38 -4.41 2.14
CA ALA A 144 19.46 -3.49 2.52
C ALA A 144 20.63 -4.20 3.21
N LEU A 145 20.43 -5.42 3.72
CA LEU A 145 21.45 -6.29 4.29
C LEU A 145 21.95 -7.37 3.31
N GLY A 146 21.45 -7.37 2.06
CA GLY A 146 21.84 -8.33 1.04
C GLY A 146 21.16 -9.69 1.13
N GLY A 147 20.07 -9.80 1.90
CA GLY A 147 19.24 -11.00 1.94
C GLY A 147 18.30 -11.10 0.73
N ASP A 148 17.82 -12.32 0.46
CA ASP A 148 16.85 -12.58 -0.60
C ASP A 148 15.44 -12.09 -0.21
N VAL A 149 14.82 -11.32 -1.10
CA VAL A 149 13.47 -10.75 -0.96
C VAL A 149 12.44 -11.38 -1.90
N SER A 150 12.86 -12.34 -2.74
CA SER A 150 12.04 -12.96 -3.79
C SER A 150 10.75 -13.61 -3.27
N HIS A 151 10.75 -14.04 -2.00
CA HIS A 151 9.59 -14.63 -1.35
C HIS A 151 8.53 -13.60 -0.91
N PHE A 152 8.89 -12.32 -0.81
CA PHE A 152 8.04 -11.29 -0.20
C PHE A 152 7.44 -10.30 -1.20
N VAL A 153 8.05 -10.18 -2.38
CA VAL A 153 7.64 -9.27 -3.45
C VAL A 153 7.67 -10.00 -4.80
N SER A 154 7.08 -9.41 -5.84
CA SER A 154 7.22 -9.94 -7.19
C SER A 154 8.66 -9.78 -7.71
N PRO A 155 9.09 -10.55 -8.73
CA PRO A 155 10.40 -10.36 -9.35
C PRO A 155 10.63 -8.93 -9.86
N ARG A 156 9.60 -8.30 -10.43
CA ARG A 156 9.66 -6.90 -10.92
C ARG A 156 9.97 -5.92 -9.79
N VAL A 157 9.30 -6.09 -8.65
CA VAL A 157 9.51 -5.26 -7.46
C VAL A 157 10.89 -5.54 -6.83
N ALA A 158 11.32 -6.81 -6.79
CA ALA A 158 12.62 -7.19 -6.26
C ALA A 158 13.76 -6.48 -7.02
N VAL A 159 13.72 -6.49 -8.35
CA VAL A 159 14.70 -5.79 -9.20
C VAL A 159 14.76 -4.30 -8.84
N ARG A 160 13.62 -3.60 -8.89
CA ARG A 160 13.56 -2.16 -8.57
C ARG A 160 14.04 -1.84 -7.16
N LEU A 161 13.73 -2.69 -6.18
CA LEU A 161 14.16 -2.56 -4.79
C LEU A 161 15.69 -2.70 -4.65
N LEU A 162 16.27 -3.75 -5.22
CA LEU A 162 17.70 -4.01 -5.12
C LEU A 162 18.54 -2.96 -5.87
N ASP A 163 18.06 -2.50 -7.03
CA ASP A 163 18.69 -1.40 -7.77
C ASP A 163 18.70 -0.12 -6.95
N ARG A 164 17.56 0.23 -6.33
CA ARG A 164 17.43 1.41 -5.46
C ARG A 164 18.36 1.33 -4.25
N LEU A 165 18.45 0.18 -3.60
CA LEU A 165 19.29 0.00 -2.41
C LEU A 165 20.78 0.05 -2.76
N THR A 166 21.19 -0.49 -3.91
CA THR A 166 22.56 -0.41 -4.41
C THR A 166 22.94 1.04 -4.73
N ASN A 167 22.08 1.78 -5.42
CA ASN A 167 22.30 3.19 -5.76
C ASN A 167 22.34 4.10 -4.53
N ASN A 168 21.58 3.79 -3.47
CA ASN A 168 21.64 4.53 -2.21
C ASN A 168 22.89 4.23 -1.38
N ARG A 169 23.49 3.03 -1.48
CA ARG A 169 24.79 2.74 -0.85
C ARG A 169 25.93 3.56 -1.46
N ALA A 170 25.82 3.96 -2.72
CA ALA A 170 26.82 4.78 -3.42
C ALA A 170 26.78 6.27 -3.03
N LYS A 171 25.73 6.75 -2.34
CA LYS A 171 25.68 8.12 -1.80
C LYS A 171 26.30 8.14 -0.40
N PRO A 172 27.28 9.02 -0.11
CA PRO A 172 27.87 9.10 1.23
C PRO A 172 26.76 9.43 2.25
N ARG A 173 26.61 8.57 3.26
CA ARG A 173 25.70 8.81 4.38
C ARG A 173 26.10 10.13 5.02
N ARG A 174 25.27 11.18 4.88
CA ARG A 174 25.41 12.39 5.70
C ARG A 174 25.32 11.96 7.16
N ARG A 175 26.43 12.12 7.90
CA ARG A 175 26.43 11.97 9.36
C ARG A 175 25.35 12.91 9.92
N PRO A 176 24.54 12.48 10.90
CA PRO A 176 23.70 13.42 11.63
C PRO A 176 24.62 14.49 12.25
N ALA A 177 24.24 15.75 12.11
CA ALA A 177 24.91 16.83 12.82
C ALA A 177 24.83 16.51 14.32
N ALA A 178 25.97 16.58 15.01
CA ALA A 178 26.00 16.48 16.46
C ALA A 178 25.07 17.56 17.02
N ALA A 179 24.15 17.16 17.89
CA ALA A 179 23.38 18.10 18.68
C ALA A 179 24.30 18.61 19.80
N ASP A 180 24.54 19.92 19.82
CA ASP A 180 25.03 20.65 21.00
C ASP A 180 23.88 20.87 22.00
#